data_AF-A0A945YXJ1-F1
#
_entry.id   AF-A0A945YXJ1-F1
#
_cell.length_a   1.000
_cell.length_b   1.000
_cell.length_c   1.000
_cell.angle_alpha   90.00
_cell.angle_beta   90.00
_cell.angle_gamma   90.00
#
_symmetry.space_group_name_H-M   'P 1'
#
loop_
_entity.id
_entity.type
_entity.pdbx_description
1 polymer ?
#
loop_
_entity_poly.entity_id
_entity_poly.type
_entity_poly.pdbx_seq_one_letter_code
_entity_poly.pdbx_strand_id
1 'polypeptide(L)' 'MTRQKNLCGKTRPLDNPYEIWRTLDQSWEWKVLKKWQIDDNKEGARWFCGVKSPYTYGSYELGDVFVHEIIAVARKVR' A
#
# COMPACT_ATOMS: atom_id res chain seq x y z
N MET A 1 -8.81 -26.45 -11.27
CA MET A 1 -8.54 -25.53 -10.14
C MET A 1 -8.91 -24.12 -10.55
N THR A 2 -9.84 -23.47 -9.87
CA THR A 2 -10.22 -22.08 -10.17
C THR A 2 -9.09 -21.16 -9.70
N ARG A 3 -8.46 -20.42 -10.62
CA ARG A 3 -7.43 -19.44 -10.25
C ARG A 3 -8.06 -18.37 -9.36
N GLN A 4 -7.56 -18.23 -8.13
CA GLN A 4 -8.05 -17.21 -7.21
C GLN A 4 -7.82 -15.81 -7.81
N LYS A 5 -8.87 -14.99 -7.87
CA LYS A 5 -8.82 -13.65 -8.47
C LYS A 5 -8.22 -12.66 -7.47
N ASN A 6 -7.19 -11.92 -7.89
CA ASN A 6 -6.68 -10.79 -7.11
C ASN A 6 -7.62 -9.58 -7.28
N LEU A 7 -8.44 -9.32 -6.25
CA LEU A 7 -9.38 -8.20 -6.22
C LEU A 7 -8.69 -6.83 -6.22
N CYS A 8 -7.42 -6.77 -5.78
CA CYS A 8 -6.59 -5.56 -5.77
C CYS A 8 -5.58 -5.52 -6.92
N GLY A 9 -5.75 -6.35 -7.96
CA GLY A 9 -4.78 -6.49 -9.06
C GLY A 9 -4.82 -5.38 -10.10
N LYS A 10 -5.82 -4.49 -10.06
CA LYS A 10 -5.94 -3.32 -10.95
C LYS A 10 -5.64 -2.04 -10.19
N THR A 11 -4.78 -1.19 -10.75
CA THR A 11 -4.41 0.10 -10.17
C THR A 11 -5.64 0.99 -10.01
N ARG A 12 -5.79 1.58 -8.82
CA ARG A 12 -6.78 2.62 -8.52
C ARG A 12 -6.13 4.00 -8.45
N PRO A 13 -6.91 5.08 -8.64
CA PRO A 13 -6.42 6.43 -8.46
C PRO A 13 -6.19 6.76 -6.97
N LEU A 14 -5.36 7.78 -6.72
CA LEU A 14 -4.89 8.17 -5.38
C LEU A 14 -6.00 8.66 -4.43
N ASP A 15 -7.10 9.17 -4.97
CA ASP A 15 -8.29 9.61 -4.23
C ASP A 15 -9.21 8.45 -3.83
N ASN A 16 -9.07 7.28 -4.49
CA ASN A 16 -9.85 6.08 -4.20
C ASN A 16 -8.96 4.82 -4.04
N PRO A 17 -8.05 4.77 -3.05
CA PRO A 17 -7.20 3.60 -2.82
C PRO A 17 -8.01 2.39 -2.31
N TYR A 18 -7.42 1.19 -2.41
CA TYR A 18 -7.98 -0.01 -1.76
C TYR A 18 -7.85 0.06 -0.25
N GLU A 19 -6.70 0.52 0.24
CA GLU A 19 -6.37 0.58 1.67
C GLU A 19 -5.59 1.85 1.97
N ILE A 20 -5.68 2.31 3.22
CA ILE A 20 -4.82 3.37 3.74
C ILE A 20 -4.12 2.86 4.99
N TRP A 21 -2.80 3.02 5.04
CA TRP A 21 -1.96 2.64 6.16
C TRP A 21 -1.24 3.87 6.70
N ARG A 22 -1.16 4.01 8.03
CA ARG A 22 -0.49 5.14 8.70
C ARG A 22 0.36 4.68 9.87
N THR A 23 1.47 5.39 10.13
CA THR A 23 2.21 5.26 11.38
C THR A 23 1.39 5.80 12.56
N LEU A 24 1.71 5.39 13.78
CA LEU A 24 0.99 5.81 14.99
C LEU A 24 1.08 7.33 15.24
N ASP A 25 2.23 7.93 14.91
CA ASP A 25 2.47 9.38 14.97
C ASP A 25 1.90 10.13 13.75
N GLN A 26 1.30 9.41 12.79
CA GLN A 26 0.73 9.93 11.55
C GLN A 26 1.72 10.68 10.64
N SER A 27 3.03 10.50 10.85
CA SER A 27 4.05 11.15 10.01
C SER A 27 4.14 10.54 8.61
N TRP A 28 3.78 9.27 8.45
CA TRP A 28 3.74 8.58 7.16
C TRP A 28 2.35 8.03 6.83
N GLU A 29 2.00 8.07 5.54
CA GLU A 29 0.81 7.44 4.99
C GLU A 29 1.12 6.69 3.69
N TRP A 30 0.63 5.46 3.59
CA TRP A 30 0.63 4.68 2.36
C TRP A 30 -0.80 4.45 1.89
N LYS A 31 -1.11 4.93 0.69
CA LYS A 31 -2.34 4.62 -0.03
C LYS A 31 -2.09 3.46 -0.98
N VAL A 32 -2.66 2.30 -0.69
CA VAL A 32 -2.49 1.09 -1.51
C VAL A 32 -3.35 1.19 -2.77
N LEU A 33 -2.71 1.35 -3.91
CA LEU A 33 -3.36 1.53 -5.21
C LEU A 33 -3.49 0.22 -5.98
N LYS A 34 -2.61 -0.76 -5.71
CA LYS A 34 -2.63 -2.11 -6.28
C LYS A 34 -1.81 -3.06 -5.41
N LYS A 35 -2.23 -4.32 -5.32
CA LYS A 35 -1.42 -5.42 -4.75
C LYS A 35 -0.95 -6.32 -5.88
N TRP A 36 0.35 -6.58 -5.98
CA TRP A 36 0.92 -7.39 -7.07
C TRP A 36 0.61 -8.87 -6.89
N GLN A 37 0.73 -9.35 -5.65
CA GLN A 37 0.42 -10.71 -5.23
C GLN A 37 -0.96 -10.73 -4.54
N ILE A 38 -1.58 -11.90 -4.50
CA ILE A 38 -2.83 -12.12 -3.76
C ILE A 38 -2.58 -12.42 -2.28
N ASP A 39 -1.43 -13.02 -1.99
CA ASP A 39 -0.98 -13.35 -0.65
C ASP A 39 0.08 -12.34 -0.23
N ASP A 40 -0.28 -11.53 0.76
CA ASP A 40 0.54 -10.48 1.34
C ASP A 40 1.67 -11.05 2.22
N ASN A 41 1.60 -12.33 2.62
CA ASN A 41 2.66 -13.01 3.39
C ASN A 41 3.73 -13.64 2.50
N LYS A 42 3.52 -13.65 1.17
CA LYS A 42 4.50 -14.20 0.24
C LYS A 42 5.79 -13.39 0.30
N GLU A 43 6.94 -14.06 0.28
CA GLU A 43 8.23 -13.40 0.15
C GLU A 43 8.27 -12.50 -1.10
N GLY A 44 8.71 -11.24 -0.92
CA GLY A 44 8.72 -10.25 -1.98
C GLY A 44 7.32 -9.78 -2.42
N ALA A 45 6.28 -10.01 -1.61
CA ALA A 45 4.99 -9.37 -1.80
C ALA A 45 5.17 -7.85 -1.80
N ARG A 46 4.56 -7.19 -2.79
CA ARG A 46 4.67 -5.75 -3.00
C ARG A 46 3.31 -5.12 -3.25
N TRP A 47 3.18 -3.88 -2.82
CA TRP A 47 2.07 -3.01 -3.16
C TRP A 47 2.58 -1.81 -3.95
N PHE A 48 1.82 -1.40 -4.96
CA PHE A 48 2.00 -0.09 -5.58
C PHE A 48 1.22 0.93 -4.75
N CYS A 49 1.95 1.89 -4.21
CA CYS A 49 1.45 2.84 -3.23
C CYS A 49 1.63 4.28 -3.71
N GLY A 50 0.73 5.15 -3.24
CA GLY A 50 1.08 6.56 -3.05
C GLY A 50 1.56 6.76 -1.62
N VAL A 51 2.78 7.25 -1.45
CA VAL A 51 3.42 7.43 -0.15
C VAL A 51 3.55 8.91 0.16
N LYS A 52 3.06 9.32 1.33
CA LYS A 52 3.24 10.65 1.89
C LYS A 52 4.10 10.55 3.15
N SER A 53 5.06 11.44 3.28
CA SER A 53 5.99 11.50 4.41
C SER A 53 6.27 12.96 4.79
N PRO A 54 7.04 13.21 5.87
CA PRO A 54 7.50 14.56 6.18
C PRO A 54 8.35 15.18 5.07
N TYR A 55 8.96 14.34 4.23
CA TYR A 55 9.87 14.75 3.15
C TYR A 55 9.16 15.01 1.82
N THR A 56 7.89 14.61 1.68
CA THR A 56 7.10 14.89 0.47
C THR A 56 6.35 16.22 0.53
N TYR A 57 6.53 17.00 1.62
CA TYR A 57 5.95 18.34 1.82
C TYR A 57 4.45 18.43 1.51
N GLY A 58 3.69 17.39 1.89
CA GLY A 58 2.24 17.33 1.70
C GLY A 58 1.77 16.53 0.49
N SER A 59 2.67 16.26 -0.47
CA SER A 59 2.41 15.50 -1.70
C SER A 59 2.54 13.99 -1.50
N TYR A 60 2.14 13.21 -2.50
CA TYR A 60 2.38 11.76 -2.54
C TYR A 60 3.35 11.42 -3.66
N GLU A 61 4.27 10.51 -3.38
CA GLU A 61 5.14 9.89 -4.37
C GLU A 61 4.63 8.48 -4.69
N LEU A 62 4.62 8.11 -5.97
CA LEU A 62 4.11 6.80 -6.39
C LEU A 62 5.26 5.80 -6.55
N GLY A 63 5.12 4.62 -5.96
CA GLY A 63 6.16 3.60 -6.02
C GLY A 63 5.73 2.25 -5.47
N ASP A 64 6.53 1.23 -5.78
CA ASP A 64 6.38 -0.09 -5.19
C ASP A 64 7.06 -0.15 -3.82
N VAL A 65 6.38 -0.74 -2.85
CA VAL A 65 6.88 -0.93 -1.49
C VAL A 65 6.67 -2.38 -1.07
N PHE A 66 7.61 -2.96 -0.34
CA PHE A 66 7.42 -4.31 0.20
C PHE A 66 6.37 -4.30 1.31
N VAL A 67 5.51 -5.30 1.30
CA VAL A 67 4.38 -5.38 2.24
C VAL A 67 4.86 -5.41 3.69
N HIS A 68 5.94 -6.15 3.96
CA HIS A 68 6.49 -6.26 5.30
C HIS A 68 7.02 -4.93 5.85
N GLU A 69 7.51 -4.02 4.99
CA GLU A 69 8.01 -2.71 5.43
C GLU A 69 6.88 -1.84 5.95
N ILE A 70 5.71 -1.89 5.30
CA ILE A 70 4.52 -1.14 5.73
C ILE A 70 3.94 -1.75 7.00
N ILE A 71 3.71 -3.07 7.03
CA ILE A 71 3.07 -3.75 8.16
C ILE A 71 3.92 -3.65 9.44
N ALA A 72 5.25 -3.57 9.32
CA ALA A 72 6.15 -3.43 10.46
C ALA A 72 5.98 -2.11 11.22
N VAL A 73 5.59 -1.02 10.54
CA VAL A 73 5.60 0.34 11.12
C VAL A 73 4.24 1.05 11.10
N ALA A 74 3.29 0.56 10.30
CA ALA A 74 2.01 1.21 10.09
C ALA A 74 0.83 0.30 10.43
N ARG A 75 -0.34 0.89 10.61
CA ARG A 75 -1.62 0.20 10.80
C ARG A 75 -2.60 0.62 9.73
N LYS A 76 -3.42 -0.33 9.27
CA LYS A 76 -4.51 -0.07 8.34
C LYS A 76 -5.58 0.77 9.03
N VAL A 77 -5.96 1.89 8.40
CA VAL A 77 -6.97 2.84 8.89
C VAL A 77 -8.20 2.94 7.99
N ARG A 78 -8.13 2.34 6.78
CA ARG A 78 -9.24 2.16 5.84
C ARG A 78 -9.02 0.91 5.02
#